data_AF-A0A8C3JN70-F1
#
_entry.id   AF-A0A8C3JN70-F1
#
_cell.length_a   1.000
_cell.length_b   1.000
_cell.length_c   1.000
_cell.angle_alpha   90.00
_cell.angle_beta   90.00
_cell.angle_gamma   90.00
#
_symmetry.space_group_name_H-M   'P 1'
#
loop_
_entity.id
_entity.type
_entity.pdbx_description
1 polymer ?
#
loop_
_entity_poly.entity_id
_entity_poly.type
_entity_poly.pdbx_seq_one_letter_code
_entity_poly.pdbx_strand_id
1 'polypeptide(L)'
;MRCANICCSQGWQSKGESTCGHLPLTRSPSSPAPSAHLLLFPLPTAHEGATCDLLGKIYHNGESFQPTCKLQCICMDGAIGCIPLCSDDLRLPSPECPNPRRVKFRHKCCEEWICEEGSEENRFQTAMAVFREEPAQKPELNNLQENCLVQTTEWSACSKSCGMGISARVTNDNPQCRLEKETRLCMIRPCDFPVEKSKVLGLGRGDTTW
;
A
#
# COMPACT_ATOMS: atom_id res chain seq x y z
N MET A 1 31.25 -31.24 0.47
CA MET A 1 30.16 -32.08 -0.10
C MET A 1 29.44 -32.71 1.10
N ARG A 2 28.35 -32.11 1.61
CA ARG A 2 26.93 -32.51 1.40
C ARG A 2 26.78 -34.04 1.47
N CYS A 3 26.11 -34.61 2.47
CA CYS A 3 24.64 -34.68 2.53
C CYS A 3 24.05 -34.58 3.95
N ALA A 4 22.79 -34.15 3.98
CA ALA A 4 21.99 -33.77 5.13
C ALA A 4 21.29 -34.95 5.81
N ASN A 5 21.14 -34.86 7.13
CA ASN A 5 20.11 -35.62 7.86
C ASN A 5 18.75 -35.01 7.52
N ILE A 6 17.97 -35.72 6.70
CA ILE A 6 16.55 -35.43 6.48
C ILE A 6 15.80 -35.85 7.75
N CYS A 7 15.44 -34.86 8.56
CA CYS A 7 14.31 -35.01 9.48
C CYS A 7 13.05 -35.04 8.63
N CYS A 8 12.32 -36.16 8.62
CA CYS A 8 10.93 -36.16 8.21
C CYS A 8 10.13 -35.39 9.27
N SER A 9 9.90 -34.10 9.05
CA SER A 9 8.89 -33.35 9.77
C SER A 9 7.52 -33.67 9.16
N GLN A 10 6.99 -34.86 9.47
CA GLN A 10 5.54 -35.02 9.53
C GLN A 10 5.15 -34.90 10.99
N GLY A 11 4.57 -33.75 11.32
CA GLY A 11 3.85 -33.61 12.57
C GLY A 11 2.75 -34.65 12.62
N TRP A 12 2.69 -35.40 13.72
CA TRP A 12 1.46 -35.94 14.28
C TRP A 12 1.69 -36.22 15.76
N GLN A 13 0.59 -36.08 16.50
CA GLN A 13 0.53 -35.74 17.91
C GLN A 13 1.20 -36.71 18.86
N SER A 14 1.64 -36.12 19.97
CA SER A 14 2.06 -36.76 21.21
C SER A 14 1.09 -37.85 21.68
N LYS A 15 1.63 -39.07 21.82
CA LYS A 15 1.34 -40.12 22.81
C LYS A 15 2.18 -41.32 22.32
N GLY A 16 3.31 -41.62 22.93
CA GLY A 16 3.35 -42.45 24.13
C GLY A 16 3.59 -43.91 23.69
N GLU A 17 4.60 -44.54 24.29
CA GLU A 17 5.01 -45.94 24.12
C GLU A 17 5.92 -46.29 22.93
N SER A 18 7.22 -46.19 23.19
CA SER A 18 8.28 -46.88 22.46
C SER A 18 8.28 -48.37 22.81
N THR A 19 7.97 -49.24 21.85
CA THR A 19 8.34 -50.67 21.93
C THR A 19 8.99 -51.12 20.64
N CYS A 20 10.32 -51.24 20.66
CA CYS A 20 11.06 -52.00 19.65
C CYS A 20 10.77 -53.50 19.88
N GLY A 21 9.85 -54.06 19.10
CA GLY A 21 9.61 -55.50 19.04
C GLY A 21 10.52 -56.16 18.01
N HIS A 22 11.34 -57.12 18.45
CA HIS A 22 12.09 -58.01 17.58
C HIS A 22 11.13 -58.88 16.75
N LEU A 23 11.28 -58.89 15.42
CA LEU A 23 10.57 -59.81 14.54
C LEU A 23 11.57 -60.79 13.91
N PRO A 24 11.36 -62.13 13.98
CA PRO A 24 12.24 -63.09 13.33
C PRO A 24 11.92 -63.20 11.84
N LEU A 25 12.97 -63.30 11.04
CA LEU A 25 12.93 -63.59 9.61
C LEU A 25 12.45 -65.03 9.39
N THR A 26 11.28 -65.22 8.80
CA THR A 26 10.97 -66.43 8.04
C THR A 26 10.46 -66.06 6.65
N ARG A 27 11.13 -66.61 5.64
CA ARG A 27 10.88 -66.43 4.22
C ARG A 27 10.24 -67.72 3.70
N SER A 28 9.06 -67.66 3.11
CA SER A 28 8.75 -68.40 1.87
C SER A 28 7.43 -67.94 1.22
N PRO A 29 7.27 -68.19 -0.09
CA PRO A 29 6.42 -67.41 -0.98
C PRO A 29 5.17 -68.17 -1.43
N SER A 30 4.05 -67.47 -1.61
CA SER A 30 3.02 -67.76 -2.64
C SER A 30 1.73 -67.02 -2.31
N SER A 31 1.46 -65.93 -3.03
CA SER A 31 0.10 -65.48 -3.35
C SER A 31 0.17 -64.45 -4.48
N PRO A 32 -0.74 -64.50 -5.45
CA PRO A 32 -0.66 -63.73 -6.68
C PRO A 32 -0.91 -62.24 -6.41
N ALA A 33 -0.19 -61.40 -7.15
CA ALA A 33 -0.38 -59.94 -7.13
C ALA A 33 -1.83 -59.58 -7.50
N PRO A 34 -2.53 -58.74 -6.72
CA PRO A 34 -3.77 -58.16 -7.21
C PRO A 34 -3.42 -57.19 -8.34
N SER A 35 -4.15 -57.35 -9.44
CA SER A 35 -4.04 -56.57 -10.68
C SER A 35 -3.71 -55.11 -10.44
N ALA A 36 -2.70 -54.63 -11.16
CA ALA A 36 -2.42 -53.22 -11.33
C ALA A 36 -3.63 -52.53 -12.00
N HIS A 37 -4.63 -52.17 -11.21
CA HIS A 37 -5.50 -51.07 -11.57
C HIS A 37 -4.61 -49.83 -11.57
N LEU A 38 -4.24 -49.38 -12.77
CA LEU A 38 -3.74 -48.03 -13.02
C LEU A 38 -4.75 -47.04 -12.40
N LEU A 39 -4.54 -46.66 -11.14
CA LEU A 39 -5.05 -45.40 -10.64
C LEU A 39 -4.14 -44.32 -11.22
N LEU A 40 -4.40 -43.97 -12.48
CA LEU A 40 -4.03 -42.67 -13.01
C LEU A 40 -4.83 -41.65 -12.22
N PHE A 41 -4.35 -41.28 -11.03
CA PHE A 41 -4.74 -40.01 -10.45
C PHE A 41 -4.26 -38.96 -11.45
N PRO A 42 -5.16 -38.21 -12.11
CA PRO A 42 -4.71 -37.10 -12.92
C PRO A 42 -3.87 -36.20 -12.00
N LEU A 43 -2.63 -35.89 -12.42
CA LEU A 43 -1.92 -34.77 -11.82
C LEU A 43 -2.90 -33.58 -11.82
N PRO A 44 -2.94 -32.75 -10.76
CA PRO A 44 -3.73 -31.54 -10.80
C PRO A 44 -3.28 -30.78 -12.06
N THR A 45 -4.17 -30.71 -13.05
CA THR A 45 -3.99 -29.83 -14.20
C THR A 45 -3.70 -28.47 -13.62
N ALA A 46 -2.61 -27.85 -14.06
CA ALA A 46 -2.27 -26.48 -13.66
C ALA A 46 -3.55 -25.67 -13.75
N HIS A 47 -4.05 -25.20 -12.61
CA HIS A 47 -5.32 -24.51 -12.57
C HIS A 47 -5.12 -23.24 -13.39
N GLU A 48 -5.77 -23.17 -14.54
CA GLU A 48 -5.83 -21.94 -15.34
C GLU A 48 -6.31 -20.85 -14.38
N GLY A 49 -5.50 -19.82 -14.15
CA GLY A 49 -5.80 -18.82 -13.14
C GLY A 49 -7.17 -18.17 -13.36
N ALA A 50 -7.83 -17.75 -12.28
CA ALA A 50 -9.17 -17.17 -12.40
C ALA A 50 -9.15 -15.86 -13.20
N THR A 51 -10.20 -15.63 -13.99
CA THR A 51 -10.40 -14.40 -14.77
C THR A 51 -10.96 -13.28 -13.88
N CYS A 52 -10.73 -12.03 -14.29
CA CYS A 52 -11.24 -10.85 -13.61
C CYS A 52 -12.35 -10.20 -14.44
N ASP A 53 -13.42 -9.69 -13.80
CA ASP A 53 -14.42 -8.84 -14.45
C ASP A 53 -14.28 -7.40 -13.94
N LEU A 54 -14.03 -6.47 -14.85
CA LEU A 54 -14.05 -5.04 -14.57
C LEU A 54 -14.97 -4.32 -15.56
N LEU A 55 -16.07 -3.76 -15.04
CA LEU A 55 -17.06 -3.00 -15.82
C LEU A 55 -17.67 -3.84 -16.97
N GLY A 56 -17.84 -5.15 -16.78
CA GLY A 56 -18.41 -6.07 -17.78
C GLY A 56 -17.41 -6.53 -18.84
N LYS A 57 -16.12 -6.22 -18.67
CA LYS A 57 -15.02 -6.75 -19.49
C LYS A 57 -14.28 -7.82 -18.72
N ILE A 58 -14.12 -8.97 -19.35
CA ILE A 58 -13.41 -10.12 -18.78
C ILE A 58 -11.93 -10.03 -19.19
N TYR A 59 -11.05 -10.13 -18.20
CA TYR A 59 -9.60 -10.15 -18.33
C TYR A 59 -9.05 -11.50 -17.87
N HIS A 60 -8.11 -12.06 -18.63
CA HIS A 60 -7.48 -13.34 -18.33
C HIS A 60 -6.43 -13.21 -17.23
N ASN A 61 -6.13 -14.32 -16.54
CA ASN A 61 -5.05 -14.33 -15.55
C ASN A 61 -3.72 -13.94 -16.21
N GLY A 62 -2.98 -13.03 -15.58
CA GLY A 62 -1.76 -12.42 -16.09
C GLY A 62 -1.99 -11.31 -17.13
N GLU A 63 -3.23 -11.03 -17.53
CA GLU A 63 -3.53 -9.97 -18.48
C GLU A 63 -3.35 -8.60 -17.84
N SER A 64 -2.50 -7.78 -18.45
CA SER A 64 -2.29 -6.39 -18.06
C SER A 64 -3.09 -5.45 -18.94
N PHE A 65 -3.73 -4.46 -18.33
CA PHE A 65 -4.58 -3.51 -19.04
C PHE A 65 -4.49 -2.12 -18.42
N GLN A 66 -4.82 -1.10 -19.21
CA GLN A 66 -4.72 0.30 -18.80
C GLN A 66 -6.11 0.95 -18.83
N PRO A 67 -6.92 0.88 -17.75
CA PRO A 67 -8.30 1.36 -17.76
C PRO A 67 -8.41 2.89 -17.91
N THR A 68 -7.38 3.62 -17.47
CA THR A 68 -7.20 5.05 -17.73
C THR A 68 -5.72 5.29 -18.01
N CYS A 69 -5.37 6.38 -18.69
CA CYS A 69 -3.97 6.70 -18.95
C CYS A 69 -3.12 6.87 -17.65
N LYS A 70 -3.76 6.99 -16.47
CA LYS A 70 -3.12 7.16 -15.17
C LYS A 70 -2.90 5.85 -14.40
N LEU A 71 -3.46 4.73 -14.84
CA LEU A 71 -3.47 3.47 -14.09
C LEU A 71 -3.06 2.32 -14.99
N GLN A 72 -2.08 1.53 -14.57
CA GLN A 72 -1.78 0.23 -15.14
C GLN A 72 -2.27 -0.85 -14.19
N CYS A 73 -3.10 -1.76 -14.69
CA CYS A 73 -3.66 -2.85 -13.90
C CYS A 73 -3.24 -4.21 -14.46
N ILE A 74 -3.32 -5.23 -13.61
CA ILE A 74 -3.09 -6.64 -13.96
C ILE A 74 -4.13 -7.52 -13.26
N CYS A 75 -4.70 -8.47 -14.00
CA CYS A 75 -5.50 -9.53 -13.42
C CYS A 75 -4.57 -10.64 -12.93
N MET A 76 -4.71 -11.02 -11.66
CA MET A 76 -3.97 -12.10 -11.02
C MET A 76 -4.95 -12.96 -10.25
N ASP A 77 -5.26 -14.14 -10.79
CA ASP A 77 -6.11 -15.18 -10.20
C ASP A 77 -7.44 -14.62 -9.65
N GLY A 78 -8.14 -13.82 -10.46
CA GLY A 78 -9.44 -13.22 -10.12
C GLY A 78 -9.37 -11.92 -9.31
N ALA A 79 -8.17 -11.47 -8.94
CA ALA A 79 -7.94 -10.18 -8.30
C ALA A 79 -7.30 -9.17 -9.26
N ILE A 80 -7.72 -7.91 -9.18
CA ILE A 80 -7.16 -6.82 -9.99
C ILE A 80 -6.21 -5.99 -9.12
N GLY A 81 -4.94 -5.94 -9.49
CA GLY A 81 -3.95 -5.02 -8.90
C GLY A 81 -3.66 -3.87 -9.85
N CYS A 82 -3.60 -2.63 -9.34
CA CYS A 82 -3.30 -1.44 -10.15
C CYS A 82 -2.18 -0.60 -9.55
N ILE A 83 -1.34 -0.02 -10.41
CA ILE A 83 -0.29 0.95 -10.05
C ILE A 83 -0.56 2.29 -10.73
N PRO A 84 -0.34 3.43 -10.04
CA PRO A 84 -0.43 4.75 -10.65
C PRO A 84 0.76 4.96 -11.61
N LEU A 85 0.47 5.53 -12.78
CA LEU A 85 1.46 5.90 -13.80
C LEU A 85 1.87 7.37 -13.72
N CYS A 86 1.13 8.18 -12.97
CA CYS A 86 1.45 9.58 -12.73
C CYS A 86 2.18 9.76 -11.40
N SER A 87 3.09 10.74 -11.34
CA SER A 87 3.67 11.19 -10.09
C SER A 87 2.62 11.95 -9.26
N ASP A 88 2.41 11.51 -8.03
CA ASP A 88 1.52 12.18 -7.07
C ASP A 88 2.27 12.98 -6.00
N ASP A 89 3.55 13.27 -6.24
CA ASP A 89 4.38 14.03 -5.33
C ASP A 89 3.82 15.44 -5.13
N LEU A 90 3.64 15.80 -3.86
CA LEU A 90 3.22 17.13 -3.45
C LEU A 90 4.38 18.08 -3.62
N ARG A 91 4.19 19.13 -4.43
CA ARG A 91 5.17 20.21 -4.54
C ARG A 91 4.89 21.23 -3.45
N LEU A 92 5.85 21.36 -2.54
CA LEU A 92 5.80 22.38 -1.50
C LEU A 92 6.07 23.76 -2.09
N PRO A 93 5.47 24.83 -1.53
CA PRO A 93 5.88 26.19 -1.85
C PRO A 93 7.36 26.38 -1.59
N SER A 94 8.07 26.98 -2.54
CA SER A 94 9.49 27.35 -2.42
C SER A 94 9.66 28.85 -2.69
N PRO A 95 10.80 29.46 -2.32
CA PRO A 95 11.08 30.86 -2.65
C PRO A 95 10.97 31.18 -4.15
N GLU A 96 11.27 30.20 -5.01
CA GLU A 96 11.18 30.29 -6.47
C GLU A 96 9.78 29.94 -7.01
N CYS A 97 8.92 29.38 -6.17
CA CYS A 97 7.57 28.94 -6.51
C CYS A 97 6.64 29.05 -5.30
N PRO A 98 6.25 30.27 -4.91
CA PRO A 98 5.47 30.49 -3.68
C PRO A 98 4.04 29.95 -3.78
N ASN A 99 3.51 29.83 -5.00
CA ASN A 99 2.14 29.34 -5.25
C ASN A 99 2.16 28.19 -6.29
N PRO A 100 2.55 26.97 -5.88
CA PRO A 100 2.52 25.81 -6.76
C PRO A 100 1.07 25.38 -6.99
N ARG A 101 0.65 25.31 -8.26
CA ARG A 101 -0.69 24.87 -8.67
C ARG A 101 -0.58 23.65 -9.58
N ARG A 102 -1.34 22.60 -9.25
CA ARG A 102 -1.44 21.39 -10.08
C ARG A 102 -2.50 21.59 -11.15
N VAL A 103 -2.11 21.56 -12.42
CA VAL A 103 -2.99 21.88 -13.56
C VAL A 103 -2.99 20.76 -14.58
N LYS A 104 -4.18 20.43 -15.11
CA LYS A 104 -4.36 19.44 -16.18
C LYS A 104 -4.31 20.12 -17.56
N PHE A 105 -3.33 19.76 -18.36
CA PHE A 105 -3.21 20.22 -19.74
C PHE A 105 -3.96 19.31 -20.70
N ARG A 106 -4.59 19.86 -21.75
CA ARG A 106 -5.46 19.13 -22.68
C ARG A 106 -4.78 17.98 -23.44
N HIS A 107 -3.45 17.94 -23.48
CA HIS A 107 -2.66 16.92 -24.20
C HIS A 107 -1.69 16.15 -23.29
N LYS A 108 -1.80 16.30 -21.96
CA LYS A 108 -1.00 15.55 -21.00
C LYS A 108 -1.93 14.63 -20.20
N CYS A 109 -1.53 13.38 -20.02
CA CYS A 109 -2.29 12.45 -19.19
C CYS A 109 -2.30 12.88 -17.71
N CYS A 110 -1.11 13.20 -17.20
CA CYS A 110 -0.90 13.61 -15.82
C CYS A 110 -1.00 15.13 -15.66
N GLU A 111 -1.41 15.58 -14.49
CA GLU A 111 -1.30 16.99 -14.14
C GLU A 111 0.17 17.36 -13.89
N GLU A 112 0.49 18.63 -14.12
CA GLU A 112 1.84 19.17 -13.91
C GLU A 112 1.76 20.35 -12.94
N TRP A 113 2.82 20.53 -12.15
CA TRP A 113 2.94 21.64 -11.20
C TRP A 113 3.46 22.88 -11.92
N ILE A 114 2.65 23.93 -11.96
CA ILE A 114 3.06 25.25 -12.42
C ILE A 114 3.17 26.20 -11.24
N CYS A 115 4.02 27.22 -11.39
CA CYS A 115 4.15 28.32 -10.46
C CYS A 115 3.48 29.52 -11.10
N GLU A 116 2.43 30.04 -10.50
CA GLU A 116 1.82 31.28 -10.97
C GLU A 116 2.67 32.44 -10.44
N GLU A 117 3.40 33.10 -11.35
CA GLU A 117 4.00 34.39 -11.04
C GLU A 117 2.86 35.39 -10.85
N GLY A 118 2.78 35.97 -9.66
CA GLY A 118 1.79 37.00 -9.38
C GLY A 118 1.95 38.15 -10.38
N SER A 119 0.91 38.46 -11.14
CA SER A 119 0.81 39.69 -11.90
C SER A 119 0.58 40.86 -10.94
N GLU A 120 1.54 41.16 -10.10
CA GLU A 120 1.59 42.41 -9.34
C GLU A 120 2.44 43.37 -10.14
N GLU A 121 1.76 44.15 -10.99
CA GLU A 121 2.29 45.39 -11.54
C GLU A 121 2.64 46.32 -10.37
N ASN A 122 3.86 46.19 -9.84
CA ASN A 122 4.38 47.15 -8.88
C ASN A 122 5.26 48.17 -9.62
N ARG A 123 4.64 48.91 -10.55
CA ARG A 123 5.09 50.25 -10.92
C ARG A 123 4.77 51.18 -9.75
N PHE A 124 5.62 51.20 -8.73
CA PHE A 124 6.04 52.40 -7.98
C PHE A 124 6.79 51.97 -6.71
N GLN A 125 8.11 52.02 -6.76
CA GLN A 125 8.89 52.70 -5.73
C GLN A 125 10.26 53.08 -6.30
N THR A 126 10.27 54.24 -6.95
CA THR A 126 11.45 55.08 -7.06
C THR A 126 11.88 55.49 -5.66
N ALA A 127 13.02 54.98 -5.20
CA ALA A 127 13.92 55.72 -4.34
C ALA A 127 15.34 55.27 -4.66
N MET A 128 16.07 56.14 -5.38
CA MET A 128 17.51 56.01 -5.57
C MET A 128 18.17 55.96 -4.19
N ALA A 129 18.65 54.81 -3.77
CA ALA A 129 19.54 54.69 -2.63
C ALA A 129 20.97 54.56 -3.15
N VAL A 130 21.64 55.71 -3.27
CA VAL A 130 23.10 55.81 -3.35
C VAL A 130 23.66 55.18 -2.07
N PHE A 131 24.15 53.94 -2.14
CA PHE A 131 24.89 53.35 -1.02
C PHE A 131 26.38 53.57 -1.23
N ARG A 132 26.88 54.49 -0.41
CA ARG A 132 28.27 54.78 -0.09
C ARG A 132 28.83 53.56 0.65
N GLU A 133 29.99 53.04 0.24
CA GLU A 133 30.72 52.03 1.00
C GLU A 133 31.23 52.65 2.31
N GLU A 134 30.94 52.03 3.47
CA GLU A 134 31.84 51.98 4.64
C GLU A 134 31.38 50.86 5.63
N PRO A 135 32.30 50.33 6.46
CA PRO A 135 32.31 48.91 6.82
C PRO A 135 31.89 48.60 8.28
N ALA A 136 31.81 47.29 8.53
CA ALA A 136 31.86 46.63 9.83
C ALA A 136 30.61 46.66 10.73
N GLN A 137 29.87 45.55 10.73
CA GLN A 137 29.85 44.64 11.89
C GLN A 137 29.08 43.36 11.52
N LYS A 138 29.69 42.22 11.82
CA LYS A 138 29.14 40.88 11.66
C LYS A 138 28.05 40.70 12.72
N PRO A 139 26.75 40.54 12.41
CA PRO A 139 25.79 40.16 13.42
C PRO A 139 25.92 38.66 13.63
N GLU A 140 26.09 38.28 14.90
CA GLU A 140 26.15 36.89 15.32
C GLU A 140 24.89 36.13 14.90
N LEU A 141 25.12 34.92 14.42
CA LEU A 141 24.12 33.91 14.12
C LEU A 141 23.37 33.54 15.40
N ASN A 142 22.28 34.23 15.73
CA ASN A 142 21.26 33.75 16.67
C ASN A 142 19.94 34.48 16.41
N ASN A 143 18.84 33.70 16.37
CA ASN A 143 17.43 34.12 16.27
C ASN A 143 16.83 34.31 14.87
N LEU A 144 16.92 33.29 14.01
CA LEU A 144 16.02 33.14 12.85
C LEU A 144 14.56 32.83 13.23
N GLN A 145 14.26 32.60 14.52
CA GLN A 145 12.91 32.30 15.00
C GLN A 145 12.04 33.57 15.17
N GLU A 146 12.62 34.76 15.30
CA GLU A 146 11.87 35.98 15.66
C GLU A 146 11.02 36.56 14.52
N ASN A 147 11.22 36.08 13.27
CA ASN A 147 10.39 36.45 12.12
C ASN A 147 9.81 35.23 11.40
N CYS A 148 9.75 34.06 12.05
CA CYS A 148 9.14 32.88 11.47
C CYS A 148 7.62 32.94 11.64
N LEU A 149 6.89 33.33 10.59
CA LEU A 149 5.43 33.20 10.57
C LEU A 149 5.07 31.72 10.42
N VAL A 150 4.82 31.06 11.55
CA VAL A 150 4.50 29.63 11.55
C VAL A 150 3.18 29.40 10.82
N GLN A 151 3.24 28.56 9.79
CA GLN A 151 2.14 28.09 8.97
C GLN A 151 2.16 26.57 9.01
N THR A 152 1.12 25.99 9.58
CA THR A 152 0.91 24.55 9.63
C THR A 152 -0.44 24.24 9.02
N THR A 153 -0.46 23.40 7.99
CA THR A 153 -1.71 22.91 7.43
C THR A 153 -2.28 21.81 8.31
N GLU A 154 -3.59 21.59 8.20
CA GLU A 154 -4.21 20.36 8.72
C GLU A 154 -3.62 19.12 8.04
N TRP A 155 -3.75 17.99 8.72
CA TRP A 155 -3.41 16.69 8.15
C TRP A 155 -4.38 16.33 7.02
N SER A 156 -3.85 15.78 5.94
CA SER A 156 -4.65 15.20 4.86
C SER A 156 -5.51 14.04 5.38
N ALA A 157 -6.55 13.70 4.62
CA ALA A 157 -7.23 12.43 4.79
C ALA A 157 -6.24 11.25 4.69
N CYS A 158 -6.59 10.13 5.32
CA CYS A 158 -5.78 8.92 5.27
C CYS A 158 -5.74 8.40 3.83
N SER A 159 -4.56 7.96 3.37
CA SER A 159 -4.38 7.45 2.00
C SER A 159 -5.22 6.21 1.70
N LYS A 160 -5.72 5.51 2.73
CA LYS A 160 -6.64 4.36 2.61
C LYS A 160 -7.98 4.66 3.27
N SER A 161 -9.04 4.08 2.71
CA SER A 161 -10.41 4.14 3.25
C SER A 161 -10.68 3.09 4.35
N CYS A 162 -9.77 2.14 4.56
CA CYS A 162 -9.81 1.15 5.63
C CYS A 162 -8.38 0.71 6.01
N GLY A 163 -8.20 0.24 7.23
CA GLY A 163 -6.92 -0.22 7.75
C GLY A 163 -5.85 0.87 7.89
N MET A 164 -4.59 0.45 7.85
CA MET A 164 -3.42 1.30 8.04
C MET A 164 -3.03 2.05 6.75
N GLY A 165 -2.89 3.36 6.82
CA GLY A 165 -2.48 4.24 5.72
C GLY A 165 -1.58 5.39 6.19
N ILE A 166 -1.36 6.38 5.32
CA ILE A 166 -0.50 7.54 5.59
C ILE A 166 -1.31 8.82 5.43
N SER A 167 -1.11 9.77 6.35
CA SER A 167 -1.60 11.15 6.22
C SER A 167 -0.40 12.09 6.19
N ALA A 168 -0.52 13.21 5.47
CA ALA A 168 0.54 14.18 5.29
C ALA A 168 0.07 15.59 5.64
N ARG A 169 0.98 16.44 6.10
CA ARG A 169 0.76 17.88 6.26
C ARG A 169 1.99 18.65 5.81
N VAL A 170 1.86 19.96 5.68
CA VAL A 170 2.97 20.87 5.42
C VAL A 170 3.12 21.80 6.62
N THR A 171 4.33 21.96 7.13
CA THR A 171 4.64 22.87 8.23
C THR A 171 5.98 23.54 8.00
N ASN A 172 6.11 24.80 8.42
CA ASN A 172 7.41 25.48 8.54
C ASN A 172 7.88 25.60 10.00
N ASP A 173 7.24 24.86 10.92
CA ASP A 173 7.63 24.76 12.34
C ASP A 173 8.90 23.90 12.50
N ASN A 174 10.02 24.43 12.04
CA ASN A 174 11.35 23.87 12.23
C ASN A 174 12.36 24.98 12.52
N PRO A 175 13.54 24.66 13.08
CA PRO A 175 14.55 25.67 13.42
C PRO A 175 15.06 26.51 12.23
N GLN A 176 14.82 26.05 11.00
CA GLN A 176 15.23 26.72 9.76
C GLN A 176 14.10 27.57 9.16
N CYS A 177 12.88 27.56 9.73
CA CYS A 177 11.66 28.16 9.21
C CYS A 177 11.38 27.83 7.73
N ARG A 178 11.61 26.57 7.33
CA ARG A 178 11.41 26.11 5.95
C ARG A 178 10.17 25.23 5.85
N LEU A 179 9.39 25.40 4.79
CA LEU A 179 8.26 24.52 4.53
C LEU A 179 8.74 23.09 4.25
N GLU A 180 8.32 22.17 5.09
CA GLU A 180 8.63 20.75 5.00
C GLU A 180 7.33 19.93 5.01
N LYS A 181 7.38 18.76 4.36
CA LYS A 181 6.28 17.80 4.34
C LYS A 181 6.49 16.80 5.47
N GLU A 182 5.56 16.78 6.40
CA GLU A 182 5.51 15.75 7.43
C GLU A 182 4.54 14.64 7.02
N THR A 183 4.89 13.40 7.35
CA THR A 183 4.02 12.24 7.15
C THR A 183 3.84 11.49 8.46
N ARG A 184 2.62 10.98 8.68
CA ARG A 184 2.30 10.13 9.83
C ARG A 184 1.44 8.95 9.41
N LEU A 185 1.55 7.87 10.17
CA LEU A 185 0.66 6.72 10.05
C LEU A 185 -0.75 7.08 10.53
N CYS A 186 -1.77 6.67 9.76
CA CYS A 186 -3.17 6.77 10.15
C CYS A 186 -3.82 5.39 10.15
N MET A 187 -4.79 5.20 11.04
CA MET A 187 -5.56 3.96 11.15
C MET A 187 -7.03 4.29 10.90
N ILE A 188 -7.55 3.79 9.78
CA ILE A 188 -8.99 3.73 9.52
C ILE A 188 -9.48 2.35 9.90
N ARG A 189 -10.79 2.25 10.18
CA ARG A 189 -11.51 1.01 10.48
C ARG A 189 -10.91 -0.19 9.71
N PRO A 190 -10.57 -1.32 10.37
CA PRO A 190 -9.99 -2.49 9.70
C PRO A 190 -10.80 -2.89 8.47
N CYS A 191 -10.11 -3.31 7.39
CA CYS A 191 -10.78 -3.66 6.14
C CYS A 191 -11.63 -4.94 6.29
N ASP A 192 -11.21 -5.86 7.15
CA ASP A 192 -11.89 -7.13 7.36
C ASP A 192 -12.72 -7.10 8.65
N PHE A 193 -14.04 -7.11 8.49
CA PHE A 193 -14.93 -7.58 9.53
C PHE A 193 -15.11 -9.07 9.29
N PRO A 194 -14.53 -9.96 10.12
CA PRO A 194 -15.11 -11.29 10.23
C PRO A 194 -16.54 -11.08 10.71
N VAL A 195 -17.49 -11.27 9.80
CA VAL A 195 -18.89 -11.43 10.16
C VAL A 195 -18.95 -12.75 10.92
N GLU A 196 -18.67 -12.71 12.22
CA GLU A 196 -19.12 -13.77 13.10
C GLU A 196 -20.63 -13.83 12.92
N LYS A 197 -21.08 -14.90 12.26
CA LYS A 197 -22.49 -15.25 12.15
C LYS A 197 -23.03 -15.33 13.57
N SER A 198 -23.63 -14.25 14.04
CA SER A 198 -24.57 -14.29 15.14
C SER A 198 -25.66 -15.25 14.69
N LYS A 199 -25.55 -16.50 15.13
CA LYS A 199 -26.66 -17.44 15.13
C LYS A 199 -27.73 -16.78 15.97
N VAL A 200 -28.67 -16.11 15.30
CA VAL A 200 -29.96 -15.76 15.88
C VAL A 200 -30.57 -17.11 16.25
N LEU A 201 -30.43 -17.49 17.52
CA LEU A 201 -31.27 -18.51 18.13
C LEU A 201 -32.69 -18.02 17.90
N GLY A 202 -33.38 -18.71 16.99
CA GLY A 202 -34.79 -18.47 16.71
C GLY A 202 -35.56 -18.63 18.00
N LEU A 203 -36.02 -17.51 18.57
CA LEU A 203 -37.16 -17.52 19.47
C LEU A 203 -38.36 -17.90 18.62
N GLY A 204 -38.76 -19.16 18.78
CA GLY A 204 -39.92 -19.76 18.14
C GLY A 204 -41.15 -18.90 18.35
N ARG A 205 -41.83 -18.62 17.24
CA ARG A 205 -43.24 -18.25 17.24
C ARG A 205 -44.01 -19.49 17.72
N GLY A 206 -44.61 -19.38 18.90
CA GLY A 206 -45.50 -20.39 19.46
C GLY A 206 -46.71 -19.69 20.04
N ASP A 207 -47.80 -19.71 19.28
CA ASP A 207 -49.12 -19.22 19.65
C ASP A 207 -49.65 -19.95 20.88
N THR A 208 -50.30 -19.23 21.80
CA THR A 208 -51.31 -19.83 22.69
C THR A 208 -52.35 -18.78 23.10
N THR A 209 -53.48 -18.83 22.41
CA THR A 209 -54.76 -18.24 22.82
C THR A 209 -55.52 -19.25 23.69
N TRP A 210 -56.00 -18.76 24.85
CA TRP A 210 -56.94 -19.34 25.83
C TRP A 210 -56.50 -20.55 26.64
#